data_AF-A0AAV5DZA5-F1
#
_entry.id   AF-A0AAV5DZA5-F1
#
_cell.length_a   1.000
_cell.length_b   1.000
_cell.length_c   1.000
_cell.angle_alpha   90.00
_cell.angle_beta   90.00
_cell.angle_gamma   90.00
#
_symmetry.space_group_name_H-M   'P 1'
#
loop_
_entity.id
_entity.type
_entity.pdbx_description
1 polymer ?
#
loop_
_entity_poly.entity_id
_entity_poly.type
_entity_poly.pdbx_seq_one_letter_code
_entity_poly.pdbx_strand_id
1 'polypeptide(L)'
;MKWLWVQKTAPDRPWAGLEIPVHCNARALFGISIITQVGNGRRTLFWSDRWLHDCCLKDIAPEVVSKVPKRVIKSRTVEQALTNRQWVRYISGGLSFVGLIEYLMLWDLLRVFALTEAMDQHRWRHDSSGVFTSKSAYR
;
A
#
# COMPACT_ATOMS: atom_id res chain seq x y z
N MET A 1 -9.80 3.28 14.64
CA MET A 1 -9.25 2.35 13.63
C MET A 1 -10.27 1.35 13.07
N LYS A 2 -11.31 0.94 13.82
CA LYS A 2 -12.39 0.05 13.33
C LYS A 2 -12.95 0.44 11.96
N TRP A 3 -13.27 1.72 11.76
CA TRP A 3 -13.79 2.21 10.49
C TRP A 3 -12.79 2.12 9.33
N LEU A 4 -11.50 2.41 9.59
CA LEU A 4 -10.43 2.25 8.58
C LEU A 4 -10.28 0.79 8.15
N TRP A 5 -10.37 -0.15 9.11
CA TRP A 5 -10.33 -1.59 8.83
C TRP A 5 -11.49 -2.04 7.94
N VAL A 6 -12.72 -1.63 8.28
CA VAL A 6 -13.93 -1.99 7.52
C VAL A 6 -13.90 -1.38 6.13
N GLN A 7 -13.49 -0.12 5.97
CA GLN A 7 -13.34 0.51 4.65
C GLN A 7 -12.35 -0.24 3.76
N LYS A 8 -11.26 -0.77 4.34
CA LYS A 8 -10.23 -1.49 3.58
C LYS A 8 -10.67 -2.92 3.20
N THR A 9 -11.35 -3.62 4.11
CA THR A 9 -11.69 -5.04 3.95
C THR A 9 -13.06 -5.30 3.33
N ALA A 10 -13.99 -4.36 3.45
CA ALA A 10 -15.38 -4.51 2.98
C ALA A 10 -15.83 -3.27 2.17
N PRO A 11 -15.18 -3.00 1.01
CA PRO A 11 -15.46 -1.82 0.19
C PRO A 11 -16.81 -1.88 -0.54
N ASP A 12 -17.44 -3.05 -0.58
CA ASP A 12 -18.74 -3.34 -1.18
C ASP A 12 -19.93 -2.97 -0.28
N ARG A 13 -19.68 -2.63 0.98
CA ARG A 13 -20.76 -2.26 1.91
C ARG A 13 -21.31 -0.87 1.59
N PRO A 14 -22.63 -0.64 1.81
CA PRO A 14 -23.28 0.61 1.40
C PRO A 14 -22.73 1.87 2.07
N TRP A 15 -22.04 1.74 3.21
CA TRP A 15 -21.37 2.83 3.92
C TRP A 15 -19.87 2.98 3.61
N ALA A 16 -19.31 2.18 2.69
CA ALA A 16 -17.89 2.22 2.36
C ALA A 16 -17.44 3.59 1.80
N GLY A 17 -18.36 4.33 1.17
CA GLY A 17 -18.11 5.68 0.65
C GLY A 17 -18.22 6.81 1.67
N LEU A 18 -18.58 6.53 2.93
CA LEU A 18 -18.67 7.59 3.95
C LEU A 18 -17.27 8.11 4.31
N GLU A 19 -17.06 9.41 4.16
CA GLU A 19 -15.88 10.08 4.67
C GLU A 19 -15.98 10.21 6.20
N ILE A 20 -15.36 9.26 6.89
CA ILE A 20 -15.30 9.28 8.35
C ILE A 20 -14.07 10.10 8.73
N PRO A 21 -14.24 11.24 9.43
CA PRO A 21 -13.10 12.02 9.90
C PRO A 21 -12.29 11.20 10.91
N VAL A 22 -11.03 10.94 10.57
CA VAL A 22 -10.08 10.22 11.42
C VAL A 22 -8.83 11.05 11.58
N HIS A 23 -8.34 11.17 12.81
CA HIS A 23 -7.11 11.89 13.13
C HIS A 23 -5.91 11.34 12.33
N CYS A 24 -5.00 12.22 11.90
CA CYS A 24 -3.85 11.84 11.07
C CYS A 24 -2.98 10.74 11.71
N ASN A 25 -2.71 10.84 13.02
CA ASN A 25 -1.95 9.83 13.77
C ASN A 25 -2.64 8.45 13.76
N ALA A 26 -3.96 8.40 13.90
CA ALA A 26 -4.70 7.14 13.84
C ALA A 26 -4.65 6.51 12.43
N ARG A 27 -4.61 7.33 11.38
CA ARG A 27 -4.46 6.89 9.99
C ARG A 27 -3.05 6.37 9.73
N ALA A 28 -2.02 7.03 10.27
CA ALA A 28 -0.64 6.59 10.21
C ALA A 28 -0.42 5.26 10.97
N LEU A 29 -0.92 5.17 12.20
CA LEU A 29 -0.91 3.94 13.01
C LEU A 29 -1.59 2.79 12.30
N PHE A 30 -2.75 3.03 11.69
CA PHE A 30 -3.44 2.02 10.89
C PHE A 30 -2.61 1.56 9.70
N GLY A 31 -2.01 2.49 8.94
CA GLY A 31 -1.18 2.19 7.78
C GLY A 31 0.05 1.35 8.09
N ILE A 32 0.67 1.53 9.26
CA ILE A 32 1.81 0.68 9.68
C ILE A 32 1.39 -0.68 10.26
N SER A 33 0.13 -0.80 10.68
CA SER A 33 -0.39 -1.99 11.36
C SER A 33 -1.11 -2.95 10.42
N ILE A 34 -1.31 -2.57 9.16
CA ILE A 34 -1.93 -3.38 8.13
C ILE A 34 -0.90 -3.83 7.11
N ILE A 35 -0.87 -5.13 6.85
CA ILE A 35 -0.08 -5.76 5.78
C ILE A 35 -1.06 -6.29 4.75
N THR A 36 -0.68 -6.25 3.47
CA THR A 36 -1.48 -6.81 2.40
C THR A 36 -0.72 -7.89 1.66
N GLN A 37 -1.31 -9.08 1.61
CA GLN A 37 -0.90 -10.12 0.68
C GLN A 37 -1.63 -9.86 -0.65
N VAL A 38 -0.86 -9.48 -1.67
CA VAL A 38 -1.42 -9.12 -2.98
C VAL A 38 -1.83 -10.37 -3.73
N GLY A 39 -3.06 -10.37 -4.24
CA GLY A 39 -3.54 -11.32 -5.24
C GLY A 39 -3.59 -10.61 -6.59
N ASN A 40 -4.78 -10.09 -6.93
CA ASN A 40 -5.04 -9.36 -8.17
C ASN A 40 -4.60 -7.89 -8.13
N GLY A 41 -4.21 -7.35 -6.97
CA GLY A 41 -3.64 -6.02 -6.82
C GLY A 41 -4.62 -4.86 -6.96
N ARG A 42 -5.94 -5.11 -7.05
CA ARG A 42 -6.96 -4.08 -7.28
C ARG A 42 -7.35 -3.30 -6.04
N ARG A 43 -7.12 -3.86 -4.83
CA ARG A 43 -7.51 -3.24 -3.54
C ARG A 43 -6.30 -2.77 -2.72
N THR A 44 -5.11 -2.97 -3.26
CA THR A 44 -3.84 -2.59 -2.66
C THR A 44 -3.27 -1.36 -3.37
N LEU A 45 -2.95 -0.31 -2.62
CA LEU A 45 -2.29 0.88 -3.13
C LEU A 45 -0.79 0.62 -3.27
N PHE A 46 -0.27 0.84 -4.48
CA PHE A 46 1.10 0.48 -4.83
C PHE A 46 2.15 1.22 -4.00
N TRP A 47 1.98 2.52 -3.77
CA TRP A 47 3.00 3.35 -3.13
C TRP A 47 2.90 3.42 -1.61
N SER A 48 1.67 3.30 -1.06
CA SER A 48 1.40 3.61 0.36
C SER A 48 1.12 2.39 1.23
N ASP A 49 0.59 1.30 0.67
CA ASP A 49 0.28 0.12 1.46
C ASP A 49 1.54 -0.72 1.69
N ARG A 50 1.52 -1.51 2.77
CA ARG A 50 2.59 -2.46 3.09
C ARG A 50 2.29 -3.80 2.44
N TRP A 51 2.83 -4.02 1.25
CA TRP A 51 2.51 -5.19 0.44
C TRP A 51 3.72 -5.87 -0.19
N LEU A 52 4.86 -5.16 -0.25
CA LEU A 52 6.10 -5.70 -0.78
C LEU A 52 7.01 -6.05 0.40
N HIS A 53 7.15 -7.34 0.70
CA HIS A 53 7.91 -7.84 1.86
C HIS A 53 7.52 -7.16 3.18
N ASP A 54 6.21 -6.99 3.44
CA ASP A 54 5.64 -6.31 4.61
C ASP A 54 6.04 -4.83 4.78
N CYS A 55 6.65 -4.27 3.74
CA CYS A 55 7.06 -2.88 3.64
C CYS A 55 6.20 -2.14 2.62
N CYS A 56 6.05 -0.83 2.82
CA CYS A 56 5.58 0.05 1.77
C CYS A 56 6.77 0.52 0.92
N LEU A 57 6.53 0.99 -0.30
CA LEU A 57 7.61 1.41 -1.19
C LEU A 57 8.41 2.59 -0.63
N LYS A 58 7.79 3.42 0.24
CA LYS A 58 8.50 4.51 0.92
C LYS A 58 9.55 3.99 1.91
N ASP A 59 9.34 2.81 2.49
CA ASP A 59 10.30 2.19 3.41
C ASP A 59 11.51 1.61 2.65
N ILE A 60 11.31 1.19 1.40
CA ILE A 60 12.33 0.54 0.55
C ILE A 60 13.11 1.56 -0.29
N ALA A 61 12.40 2.54 -0.87
CA ALA A 61 12.91 3.46 -1.87
C ALA A 61 12.36 4.89 -1.63
N PRO A 62 12.74 5.53 -0.51
CA PRO A 62 12.20 6.83 -0.10
C PRO A 62 12.43 7.95 -1.13
N GLU A 63 13.57 7.97 -1.82
CA GLU A 63 13.86 9.00 -2.82
C GLU A 63 12.99 8.82 -4.06
N VAL A 64 12.84 7.60 -4.56
CA VAL A 64 11.93 7.31 -5.69
C VAL A 64 10.52 7.75 -5.35
N VAL A 65 10.01 7.41 -4.16
CA VAL A 65 8.66 7.80 -3.73
C VAL A 65 8.53 9.31 -3.60
N SER A 66 9.59 10.02 -3.19
CA SER A 66 9.57 11.49 -3.11
C SER A 66 9.33 12.17 -4.47
N LYS A 67 9.71 11.49 -5.56
CA LYS A 67 9.53 11.95 -6.95
C LYS A 67 8.16 11.59 -7.53
N VAL A 68 7.30 10.92 -6.77
CA VAL A 68 5.96 10.54 -7.22
C VAL A 68 4.93 11.57 -6.74
N PRO A 69 4.03 12.09 -7.61
CA PRO A 69 2.99 13.01 -7.18
C PRO A 69 2.08 12.42 -6.10
N LYS A 70 1.75 13.21 -5.06
CA LYS A 70 0.91 12.78 -3.93
C LYS A 70 -0.43 12.16 -4.36
N ARG A 71 -1.01 12.64 -5.47
CA ARG A 71 -2.25 12.09 -6.04
C ARG A 71 -2.06 10.64 -6.50
N VAL A 72 -0.94 10.33 -7.15
CA VAL A 72 -0.60 8.97 -7.62
C VAL A 72 -0.39 8.05 -6.42
N ILE A 73 0.36 8.52 -5.41
CA ILE A 73 0.63 7.74 -4.18
C ILE A 73 -0.67 7.26 -3.53
N LYS A 74 -1.70 8.11 -3.49
CA LYS A 74 -2.97 7.83 -2.82
C LYS A 74 -4.00 7.05 -3.64
N SER A 75 -3.77 6.83 -4.94
CA SER A 75 -4.82 6.32 -5.84
C SER A 75 -4.41 5.14 -6.72
N ARG A 76 -3.12 5.00 -7.04
CA ARG A 76 -2.68 3.93 -7.93
C ARG A 76 -2.60 2.61 -7.20
N THR A 77 -3.30 1.62 -7.74
CA THR A 77 -3.32 0.26 -7.22
C THR A 77 -2.10 -0.52 -7.73
N VAL A 78 -1.78 -1.64 -7.08
CA VAL A 78 -0.68 -2.53 -7.51
C VAL A 78 -0.93 -3.05 -8.92
N GLU A 79 -2.17 -3.42 -9.25
CA GLU A 79 -2.56 -3.85 -10.58
C GLU A 79 -2.27 -2.80 -11.65
N GLN A 80 -2.72 -1.56 -11.44
CA GLN A 80 -2.49 -0.46 -12.37
C GLN A 80 -1.00 -0.13 -12.53
N ALA A 81 -0.26 -0.19 -11.44
CA ALA A 81 1.15 0.17 -11.39
C ALA A 81 2.04 -0.88 -12.08
N LEU A 82 1.74 -2.17 -11.91
CA LEU A 82 2.51 -3.26 -12.52
C LEU A 82 2.15 -3.49 -13.99
N THR A 83 0.89 -3.25 -14.38
CA THR A 83 0.45 -3.35 -15.78
C THR A 83 1.31 -2.45 -16.66
N ASN A 84 1.96 -3.03 -17.68
CA ASN A 84 2.86 -2.32 -18.59
C ASN A 84 3.93 -1.46 -17.88
N ARG A 85 4.32 -1.84 -16.66
CA ARG A 85 5.31 -1.11 -15.84
C ARG A 85 4.98 0.39 -15.67
N GLN A 86 3.69 0.72 -15.58
CA GLN A 86 3.22 2.10 -15.47
C GLN A 86 3.79 2.85 -14.26
N TRP A 87 4.17 2.13 -13.19
CA TRP A 87 4.79 2.72 -12.02
C TRP A 87 6.02 3.58 -12.33
N VAL A 88 6.82 3.20 -13.34
CA VAL A 88 8.00 3.97 -13.77
C VAL A 88 7.60 5.34 -14.29
N ARG A 89 6.48 5.42 -15.02
CA ARG A 89 5.98 6.68 -15.60
C ARG A 89 5.44 7.64 -14.55
N TYR A 90 5.20 7.17 -13.32
CA TYR A 90 4.74 8.01 -12.23
C TYR A 90 5.88 8.74 -11.50
N ILE A 91 7.12 8.33 -11.74
CA ILE A 91 8.31 9.00 -11.22
C ILE A 91 8.51 10.27 -12.07
N SER A 92 8.53 11.42 -11.40
CA SER A 92 8.64 12.73 -12.05
C SER A 92 9.90 13.49 -11.66
N GLY A 93 10.49 14.20 -12.62
CA GLY A 93 11.76 14.89 -12.44
C GLY A 93 12.97 13.95 -12.45
N GLY A 94 14.15 14.51 -12.16
CA GLY A 94 15.39 13.73 -12.07
C GLY A 94 15.53 13.00 -10.73
N LEU A 95 16.03 11.77 -10.79
CA LEU A 95 16.52 11.00 -9.63
C LEU A 95 17.97 11.37 -9.36
N SER A 96 18.36 11.44 -8.08
CA SER A 96 19.77 11.49 -7.73
C SER A 96 20.43 10.12 -7.95
N PHE A 97 21.74 10.02 -7.70
CA PHE A 97 22.43 8.74 -7.71
C PHE A 97 21.82 7.71 -6.75
N VAL A 98 21.40 8.14 -5.55
CA VAL A 98 20.73 7.25 -4.58
C VAL A 98 19.37 6.82 -5.12
N GLY A 99 18.59 7.74 -5.68
CA GLY A 99 17.32 7.44 -6.33
C GLY A 99 17.44 6.48 -7.52
N LEU A 100 18.56 6.49 -8.25
CA LEU A 100 18.82 5.52 -9.31
C LEU A 100 19.09 4.11 -8.75
N ILE A 101 19.84 4.00 -7.64
CA ILE A 101 20.04 2.71 -6.95
C ILE A 101 18.71 2.17 -6.46
N GLU A 102 17.91 3.00 -5.78
CA GLU A 102 16.57 2.63 -5.30
C GLU A 102 15.66 2.20 -6.45
N TYR A 103 15.70 2.89 -7.59
CA TYR A 103 14.94 2.53 -8.78
C TYR A 103 15.32 1.15 -9.30
N LEU A 104 16.61 0.84 -9.39
CA LEU A 104 17.09 -0.47 -9.84
C LEU A 104 16.69 -1.59 -8.86
N MET A 105 16.79 -1.32 -7.55
CA MET A 105 16.31 -2.25 -6.53
C MET A 105 14.82 -2.55 -6.68
N LEU A 106 13.98 -1.52 -6.83
CA LEU A 106 12.55 -1.71 -7.09
C LEU A 106 12.31 -2.46 -8.40
N TRP A 107 13.06 -2.16 -9.46
CA TRP A 107 12.92 -2.83 -10.73
C TRP A 107 13.15 -4.33 -10.61
N ASP A 108 14.21 -4.75 -9.91
CA ASP A 108 14.51 -6.17 -9.73
C ASP A 108 13.47 -6.88 -8.86
N LEU A 109 13.04 -6.26 -7.76
CA LEU A 109 11.99 -6.80 -6.88
C LEU A 109 10.66 -6.97 -7.63
N LEU A 110 10.27 -5.97 -8.40
CA LEU A 110 8.98 -5.93 -9.08
C LEU A 110 8.96 -6.74 -10.38
N ARG A 111 10.12 -6.99 -11.02
CA ARG A 111 10.20 -7.79 -12.26
C ARG A 111 9.73 -9.22 -12.05
N VAL A 112 9.99 -9.80 -10.87
CA VAL A 112 9.62 -11.18 -10.53
C VAL A 112 8.23 -11.25 -9.90
N PHE A 113 7.62 -10.10 -9.58
CA PHE A 113 6.32 -10.05 -8.95
C PHE A 113 5.20 -10.34 -9.96
N ALA A 114 4.46 -11.42 -9.73
CA ALA A 114 3.32 -11.81 -10.56
C ALA A 114 2.01 -11.67 -9.78
N LEU A 115 1.02 -11.04 -10.41
CA LEU A 115 -0.34 -10.99 -9.89
C LEU A 115 -1.04 -12.33 -10.10
N THR A 116 -1.97 -12.65 -9.20
CA THR A 116 -2.84 -13.82 -9.32
C THR A 116 -4.29 -13.39 -9.52
N GLU A 117 -5.18 -14.32 -9.86
CA GLU A 117 -6.61 -14.02 -9.99
C GLU A 117 -7.31 -13.86 -8.63
N ALA A 118 -6.67 -14.30 -7.55
CA ALA A 118 -7.21 -14.23 -6.20
C ALA A 118 -7.40 -12.79 -5.71
N MET A 119 -8.33 -12.57 -4.79
CA MET A 119 -8.51 -11.26 -4.16
C MET A 119 -7.36 -10.94 -3.22
N ASP A 120 -7.01 -9.65 -3.13
CA ASP A 120 -6.07 -9.14 -2.13
C ASP A 120 -6.55 -9.45 -0.71
N GLN A 121 -5.62 -9.88 0.16
CA GLN A 121 -5.91 -10.20 1.56
C GLN A 121 -5.20 -9.22 2.49
N HIS A 122 -5.97 -8.50 3.30
CA HIS A 122 -5.44 -7.57 4.29
C HIS A 122 -5.38 -8.23 5.68
N ARG A 123 -4.23 -8.11 6.35
CA ARG A 123 -3.96 -8.70 7.66
C ARG A 123 -3.54 -7.63 8.67
N TRP A 124 -4.06 -7.75 9.88
CA TRP A 124 -3.65 -6.95 11.04
C TRP A 124 -2.39 -7.54 11.67
N ARG A 125 -1.36 -6.72 11.83
CA ARG A 125 -0.04 -7.17 12.32
C ARG A 125 -0.02 -7.56 13.80
N HIS A 126 -0.83 -6.91 14.63
CA HIS A 126 -0.76 -7.03 16.10
C HIS A 126 -1.66 -8.12 16.69
N ASP A 127 -2.16 -9.03 15.86
CA ASP A 127 -2.95 -10.17 16.31
C ASP A 127 -2.70 -11.40 15.44
N SER A 128 -2.57 -12.58 16.05
CA SER A 128 -2.28 -13.82 15.32
C SER A 128 -3.42 -14.26 14.40
N SER A 129 -4.66 -13.82 14.64
CA SER A 129 -5.78 -14.06 13.73
C SER A 129 -5.65 -13.27 12.43
N GLY A 130 -4.80 -12.23 12.38
CA GLY A 130 -4.71 -11.29 11.27
C GLY A 130 -5.96 -10.40 11.13
N VAL A 131 -6.88 -10.41 12.11
CA VAL A 131 -8.11 -9.60 12.08
C VAL A 131 -8.00 -8.46 13.10
N PHE A 132 -8.40 -7.26 12.69
CA PHE A 132 -8.45 -6.12 13.59
C PHE A 132 -9.56 -6.27 14.65
N THR A 133 -9.21 -5.99 15.90
CA THR A 133 -10.19 -5.71 16.96
C THR A 133 -9.78 -4.42 17.68
N SER A 134 -10.73 -3.73 18.33
CA SER A 134 -10.37 -2.54 19.12
C SER A 134 -9.36 -2.87 20.22
N LYS A 135 -9.38 -4.09 20.76
CA LYS A 135 -8.44 -4.56 21.79
C LYS A 135 -7.03 -4.79 21.25
N SER A 136 -6.89 -5.33 20.04
CA SER A 136 -5.57 -5.60 19.44
C SER A 136 -4.83 -4.35 18.98
N ALA A 137 -5.44 -3.16 19.10
CA ALA A 137 -4.77 -1.89 18.83
C ALA A 137 -3.96 -1.34 20.02
N TYR A 138 -4.15 -1.92 21.22
CA TYR A 138 -3.52 -1.47 22.48
C TYR A 138 -2.69 -2.57 23.15
N ARG A 139 -2.39 -3.65 22.43
CA ARG A 139 -1.42 -4.67 22.84
C ARG A 139 -0.07 -4.30 22.25
#